data_AF-A0A852VBI3-F1
#
_entry.id   AF-A0A852VBI3-F1
#
_cell.length_a   1.000
_cell.length_b   1.000
_cell.length_c   1.000
_cell.angle_alpha   90.00
_cell.angle_beta   90.00
_cell.angle_gamma   90.00
#
_symmetry.space_group_name_H-M   'P 1'
#
loop_
_entity.id
_entity.type
_entity.pdbx_description
1 polymer ?
#
loop_
_entity_poly.entity_id
_entity_poly.type
_entity_poly.pdbx_seq_one_letter_code
_entity_poly.pdbx_strand_id
1 'polypeptide(L)'
;MARYTASADDVASGTASKTILQITNPATNPASHRIAIYGYRVSYRGTASTAQPVRTLIARQSTAGAGGVNVPVAKLDPSSPDSAMTAVKGPAAAWATEPTLGDIWSAQRLHPQSGMGEFIPLGDEVIVAPGGWLAVVVVAAATVDVTAQLYWREGH
;
A
#
# COMPACT_ATOMS: atom_id res chain seq x y z
N MET A 1 7.34 -20.12 -3.50
CA MET A 1 7.42 -18.71 -3.06
C MET A 1 6.13 -18.37 -2.36
N ALA A 2 6.18 -18.05 -1.06
CA ALA A 2 5.00 -17.66 -0.31
C ALA A 2 4.39 -16.38 -0.89
N ARG A 3 3.06 -16.32 -0.91
CA ARG A 3 2.29 -15.15 -1.34
C ARG A 3 1.54 -14.56 -0.15
N TYR A 4 1.43 -13.24 -0.15
CA TYR A 4 0.87 -12.47 0.95
C TYR A 4 -0.03 -11.37 0.43
N THR A 5 -0.94 -10.95 1.30
CA THR A 5 -1.75 -9.75 1.07
C THR A 5 -2.05 -9.05 2.38
N ALA A 6 -2.26 -7.75 2.29
CA ALA A 6 -2.78 -6.92 3.37
C ALA A 6 -3.71 -5.88 2.76
N SER A 7 -4.75 -5.53 3.52
CA SER A 7 -5.74 -4.56 3.11
C SER A 7 -6.02 -3.56 4.22
N ALA A 8 -6.08 -2.29 3.83
CA ALA A 8 -6.61 -1.22 4.66
C ALA A 8 -8.00 -0.85 4.14
N ASP A 9 -9.00 -0.90 5.01
CA ASP A 9 -10.39 -0.54 4.67
C ASP A 9 -10.86 0.73 5.35
N ASP A 10 -11.74 1.50 4.72
CA ASP A 10 -12.32 2.74 5.25
C ASP A 10 -11.29 3.71 5.86
N VAL A 11 -10.25 3.99 5.07
CA VAL A 11 -9.26 5.01 5.41
C VAL A 11 -9.69 6.36 4.86
N ALA A 12 -9.92 7.33 5.74
CA ALA A 12 -10.13 8.70 5.33
C ALA A 12 -8.90 9.28 4.60
N SER A 13 -9.12 9.74 3.37
CA SER A 13 -8.16 10.56 2.62
C SER A 13 -8.25 12.05 2.97
N GLY A 14 -7.44 12.88 2.32
CA GLY A 14 -7.49 14.33 2.48
C GLY A 14 -6.89 15.09 1.31
N THR A 15 -6.88 16.42 1.46
CA THR A 15 -6.33 17.37 0.49
C THR A 15 -4.81 17.38 0.42
N ALA A 16 -4.15 16.88 1.48
CA ALA A 16 -2.74 16.53 1.49
C ALA A 16 -2.54 15.05 1.14
N SER A 17 -1.32 14.68 0.73
CA SER A 17 -0.93 13.28 0.55
C SER A 17 -1.12 12.49 1.83
N LYS A 18 -1.88 11.39 1.73
CA LYS A 18 -2.18 10.47 2.83
C LYS A 18 -1.74 9.05 2.49
N THR A 19 -0.94 8.45 3.36
CA THR A 19 -0.51 7.05 3.23
C THR A 19 -1.61 6.12 3.73
N ILE A 20 -2.26 5.41 2.81
CA ILE A 20 -3.41 4.55 3.10
C ILE A 20 -2.97 3.19 3.65
N LEU A 21 -2.01 2.58 2.95
CA LEU A 21 -1.43 1.29 3.29
C LEU A 21 0.05 1.32 2.93
N GLN A 22 0.89 0.89 3.87
CA GLN A 22 2.33 0.76 3.70
C GLN A 22 2.74 -0.68 4.02
N ILE A 23 3.53 -1.29 3.14
CA ILE A 23 4.26 -2.50 3.44
C ILE A 23 5.66 -2.11 3.83
N THR A 24 6.14 -2.69 4.92
CA THR A 24 7.53 -2.59 5.34
C THR A 24 8.18 -3.96 5.17
N ASN A 25 9.37 -3.99 4.56
CA ASN A 25 10.24 -5.16 4.58
C ASN A 25 11.31 -4.91 5.65
N PRO A 26 11.15 -5.41 6.90
CA PRO A 26 12.06 -5.05 7.98
C PRO A 26 13.50 -5.53 7.68
N ALA A 27 14.49 -4.65 7.86
CA ALA A 27 15.91 -5.01 7.68
C ALA A 27 16.36 -6.11 8.66
N THR A 28 15.67 -6.26 9.79
CA THR A 28 15.93 -7.28 10.81
C THR A 28 15.26 -8.62 10.49
N ASN A 29 14.63 -8.79 9.33
CA ASN A 29 14.08 -10.09 8.95
C ASN A 29 15.25 -11.08 8.76
N PRO A 30 15.34 -12.15 9.57
CA PRO A 30 16.46 -13.10 9.55
C PRO A 30 16.63 -13.82 8.21
N ALA A 31 15.58 -13.81 7.37
CA ALA A 31 15.60 -14.17 5.97
C ALA A 31 15.48 -12.87 5.15
N SER A 32 16.62 -12.20 4.87
CA SER A 32 16.70 -10.91 4.14
C SER A 32 16.35 -11.03 2.66
N HIS A 33 15.13 -11.47 2.36
CA HIS A 33 14.68 -11.78 1.03
C HIS A 33 14.03 -10.53 0.44
N ARG A 34 14.33 -10.26 -0.84
CA ARG A 34 13.61 -9.25 -1.60
C ARG A 34 12.15 -9.68 -1.74
N ILE A 35 11.24 -8.73 -1.65
CA ILE A 35 9.83 -8.96 -1.96
C ILE A 35 9.52 -8.39 -3.33
N ALA A 36 8.67 -9.11 -4.06
CA ALA A 36 8.16 -8.69 -5.34
C ALA A 36 6.67 -8.39 -5.20
N ILE A 37 6.30 -7.13 -5.40
CA ILE A 37 4.91 -6.68 -5.43
C ILE A 37 4.36 -7.04 -6.80
N TYR A 38 3.32 -7.85 -6.83
CA TYR A 38 2.72 -8.36 -8.07
C TYR A 38 1.28 -7.89 -8.29
N GLY A 39 0.74 -7.06 -7.39
CA GLY A 39 -0.56 -6.47 -7.61
C GLY A 39 -0.98 -5.48 -6.55
N TYR A 40 -1.92 -4.64 -6.93
CA TYR A 40 -2.54 -3.66 -6.06
C TYR A 40 -4.01 -3.46 -6.43
N ARG A 41 -4.81 -3.08 -5.44
CA ARG A 41 -6.20 -2.68 -5.61
C ARG A 41 -6.49 -1.46 -4.76
N VAL A 42 -7.35 -0.60 -5.28
CA VAL A 42 -7.79 0.60 -4.58
C VAL A 42 -9.22 0.93 -4.99
N SER A 43 -10.05 1.30 -4.03
CA SER A 43 -11.43 1.73 -4.26
C SER A 43 -11.79 2.88 -3.34
N TYR A 44 -12.76 3.68 -3.79
CA TYR A 44 -13.23 4.86 -3.10
C TYR A 44 -14.72 4.75 -2.78
N ARG A 45 -15.09 5.23 -1.59
CA ARG A 45 -16.49 5.31 -1.15
C ARG A 45 -17.00 6.76 -1.22
N GLY A 46 -16.96 7.34 -2.42
CA GLY A 46 -17.53 8.65 -2.69
C GLY A 46 -19.02 8.57 -3.00
N THR A 47 -19.72 9.70 -2.83
CA THR A 47 -21.18 9.80 -3.05
C THR A 47 -21.57 10.74 -4.18
N ALA A 48 -20.67 11.61 -4.63
CA ALA A 48 -20.93 12.60 -5.66
C ALA A 48 -20.30 12.19 -7.01
N SER A 49 -21.14 12.12 -8.06
CA SER A 49 -20.71 11.79 -9.43
C SER A 49 -20.03 12.94 -10.18
N THR A 50 -20.15 14.16 -9.65
CA THR A 50 -19.50 15.36 -10.18
C THR A 50 -18.21 15.70 -9.44
N ALA A 51 -17.82 14.90 -8.45
CA ALA A 51 -16.64 15.15 -7.66
C ALA A 51 -15.36 14.96 -8.49
N GLN A 52 -14.36 15.77 -8.16
CA GLN A 52 -13.05 15.70 -8.81
C GLN A 52 -12.41 14.32 -8.59
N PRO A 53 -11.74 13.74 -9.59
CA PRO A 53 -11.02 12.48 -9.44
C PRO A 53 -9.97 12.52 -8.33
N VAL A 54 -9.88 11.43 -7.59
CA VAL A 54 -8.88 11.18 -6.56
C VAL A 54 -7.58 10.75 -7.22
N ARG A 55 -6.45 11.34 -6.81
CA ARG A 55 -5.13 10.92 -7.27
C ARG A 55 -4.59 9.82 -6.38
N THR A 56 -4.23 8.71 -7.00
CA THR A 56 -3.71 7.51 -6.35
C THR A 56 -2.32 7.23 -6.84
N LEU A 57 -1.41 6.95 -5.90
CA LEU A 57 -0.02 6.67 -6.17
C LEU A 57 0.36 5.34 -5.53
N ILE A 58 1.09 4.53 -6.27
CA ILE A 58 1.88 3.42 -5.72
C ILE A 58 3.32 3.89 -5.75
N ALA A 59 3.92 4.08 -4.58
CA ALA A 59 5.22 4.72 -4.47
C ALA A 59 6.09 4.07 -3.39
N ARG A 60 7.40 4.10 -3.62
CA ARG A 60 8.38 3.84 -2.56
C ARG A 60 8.38 5.00 -1.58
N GLN A 61 8.77 4.72 -0.36
CA GLN A 61 8.93 5.74 0.68
C GLN A 61 10.37 5.71 1.21
N SER A 62 10.89 6.87 1.58
CA SER A 62 12.25 7.02 2.12
C SER A 62 12.28 7.01 3.65
N THR A 63 11.13 7.15 4.29
CA THR A 63 10.97 7.05 5.74
C THR A 63 9.73 6.20 6.06
N ALA A 64 9.75 5.53 7.22
CA ALA A 64 8.59 4.78 7.69
C ALA A 64 7.43 5.67 8.19
N GLY A 65 7.68 6.97 8.40
CA GLY A 65 6.76 7.85 9.13
C GLY A 65 6.73 7.57 10.64
N ALA A 66 5.78 8.17 11.34
CA ALA A 66 5.55 7.92 12.77
C ALA A 66 4.06 7.66 13.04
N GLY A 67 3.78 6.66 13.87
CA GLY A 67 2.42 6.18 14.13
C GLY A 67 2.04 5.03 13.21
N GLY A 68 0.80 5.03 12.74
CA GLY A 68 0.21 3.93 11.99
C GLY A 68 -0.30 2.80 12.90
N VAL A 69 -1.16 1.96 12.33
CA VAL A 69 -1.75 0.80 12.99
C VAL A 69 -1.34 -0.44 12.20
N ASN A 70 -0.77 -1.43 12.88
CA ASN A 70 -0.44 -2.71 12.24
C ASN A 70 -1.71 -3.38 11.71
N VAL A 71 -1.63 -3.89 10.49
CA VAL A 71 -2.71 -4.64 9.83
C VAL A 71 -2.32 -6.11 9.80
N PRO A 72 -3.28 -7.03 9.99
CA PRO A 72 -3.05 -8.44 9.72
C PRO A 72 -2.55 -8.66 8.30
N VAL A 73 -1.39 -9.30 8.17
CA VAL A 73 -0.91 -9.84 6.90
C VAL A 73 -1.50 -11.23 6.72
N ALA A 74 -2.25 -11.44 5.65
CA ALA A 74 -2.79 -12.75 5.30
C ALA A 74 -1.79 -13.48 4.41
N LYS A 75 -1.40 -14.68 4.84
CA LYS A 75 -0.63 -15.62 4.04
C LYS A 75 -1.57 -16.38 3.12
N LEU A 76 -1.36 -16.27 1.81
CA LEU A 76 -2.17 -16.95 0.80
C LEU A 76 -1.73 -18.41 0.59
N ASP A 77 -0.53 -18.76 1.04
CA ASP A 77 -0.02 -20.14 1.07
C ASP A 77 0.39 -20.53 2.51
N PRO A 78 -0.52 -21.14 3.28
CA PRO A 78 -0.28 -21.44 4.69
C PRO A 78 0.80 -22.52 4.92
N SER A 79 1.19 -23.26 3.87
CA SER A 79 2.14 -24.37 3.97
C SER A 79 3.61 -23.94 3.90
N SER A 80 3.88 -22.69 3.47
CA SER A 80 5.26 -22.22 3.30
C SER A 80 5.87 -21.76 4.63
N PRO A 81 7.12 -22.14 4.96
CA PRO A 81 7.72 -21.91 6.29
C PRO A 81 8.31 -20.51 6.55
N ASP A 82 8.23 -19.55 5.62
CA ASP A 82 9.01 -18.29 5.74
C ASP A 82 8.29 -17.07 6.34
N SER A 83 9.14 -16.25 6.98
CA SER A 83 9.15 -14.84 7.48
C SER A 83 7.87 -14.12 7.95
N ALA A 84 8.01 -13.44 9.10
CA ALA A 84 7.03 -12.50 9.64
C ALA A 84 7.14 -11.13 8.93
N MET A 85 6.27 -10.90 7.93
CA MET A 85 6.10 -9.58 7.31
C MET A 85 5.13 -8.72 8.13
N THR A 86 5.36 -7.41 8.14
CA THR A 86 4.42 -6.45 8.75
C THR A 86 3.88 -5.51 7.69
N ALA A 87 2.56 -5.33 7.72
CA ALA A 87 1.88 -4.28 6.97
C ALA A 87 1.32 -3.27 7.97
N VAL A 88 1.44 -2.00 7.64
CA VAL A 88 0.95 -0.90 8.47
C VAL A 88 -0.08 -0.13 7.66
N LYS A 89 -1.24 0.13 8.25
CA LYS A 89 -2.27 1.04 7.74
C LYS A 89 -2.16 2.34 8.50
N GLY A 90 -2.50 3.45 7.87
CA GLY A 90 -2.89 4.62 8.65
C GLY A 90 -4.10 5.31 8.06
N PRO A 91 -5.16 5.57 8.84
CA PRO A 91 -5.98 6.74 8.59
C PRO A 91 -5.12 8.01 8.57
N ALA A 92 -5.66 9.07 7.94
CA ALA A 92 -5.14 10.43 8.06
C ALA A 92 -4.90 10.86 9.53
N ALA A 93 -5.52 10.17 10.51
CA ALA A 93 -5.39 10.36 11.94
C ALA A 93 -4.45 9.36 12.67
N ALA A 94 -3.99 8.28 12.03
CA ALA A 94 -3.07 7.32 12.68
C ALA A 94 -1.60 7.66 12.43
N TRP A 95 -1.28 8.29 11.31
CA TRP A 95 0.06 8.83 11.09
C TRP A 95 0.20 10.15 11.85
N ALA A 96 0.99 10.15 12.92
CA ALA A 96 1.42 11.37 13.60
C ALA A 96 2.41 12.15 12.71
N THR A 97 3.15 11.45 11.87
CA THR A 97 4.02 12.03 10.85
C THR A 97 3.90 11.18 9.58
N GLU A 98 3.45 11.78 8.49
CA GLU A 98 3.31 11.09 7.21
C GLU A 98 4.70 10.58 6.73
N PRO A 99 4.79 9.33 6.25
CA PRO A 99 5.97 8.84 5.55
C PRO A 99 6.33 9.73 4.35
N THR A 100 7.63 9.89 4.10
CA THR A 100 8.12 10.70 2.99
C THR A 100 8.07 9.90 1.68
N LEU A 101 7.39 10.44 0.66
CA LEU A 101 7.41 9.83 -0.68
C LEU A 101 8.81 9.86 -1.29
N GLY A 102 9.18 8.73 -1.88
CA GLY A 102 10.27 8.61 -2.84
C GLY A 102 9.70 8.38 -4.24
N ASP A 103 10.28 7.39 -4.93
CA ASP A 103 9.94 7.08 -6.33
C ASP A 103 8.48 6.66 -6.50
N ILE A 104 7.80 7.29 -7.45
CA ILE A 104 6.43 6.93 -7.84
C ILE A 104 6.51 5.88 -8.94
N TRP A 105 5.96 4.68 -8.69
CA TRP A 105 5.91 3.60 -9.68
C TRP A 105 4.66 3.69 -10.55
N SER A 106 3.50 3.93 -9.93
CA SER A 106 2.23 4.12 -10.65
C SER A 106 1.50 5.34 -10.12
N ALA A 107 0.86 6.09 -11.01
CA ALA A 107 0.04 7.24 -10.69
C ALA A 107 -1.21 7.26 -11.55
N GLN A 108 -2.37 7.26 -10.92
CA GLN A 108 -3.65 7.30 -11.61
C GLN A 108 -4.62 8.30 -10.97
N ARG A 109 -5.62 8.71 -11.74
CA ARG A 109 -6.74 9.50 -11.27
C ARG A 109 -8.00 8.66 -11.41
N LEU A 110 -8.67 8.42 -10.30
CA LEU A 110 -9.84 7.55 -10.23
C LEU A 110 -11.03 8.35 -9.78
N HIS A 111 -12.18 8.08 -10.39
CA HIS A 111 -13.42 8.72 -9.97
C HIS A 111 -13.74 8.30 -8.52
N PRO A 112 -14.23 9.20 -7.64
CA PRO A 112 -14.42 8.89 -6.22
C PRO A 112 -15.48 7.81 -5.92
N GLN A 113 -16.26 7.39 -6.92
CA GLN A 113 -17.25 6.30 -6.81
C GLN A 113 -16.77 5.01 -7.51
N SER A 114 -15.48 4.91 -7.80
CA SER A 114 -14.90 3.82 -8.57
C SER A 114 -13.76 3.14 -7.81
N GLY A 115 -13.22 2.09 -8.41
CA GLY A 115 -12.02 1.42 -7.97
C GLY A 115 -11.28 0.81 -9.15
N MET A 116 -10.01 0.50 -8.91
CA MET A 116 -9.17 -0.22 -9.86
C MET A 116 -8.43 -1.35 -9.16
N GLY A 117 -8.08 -2.35 -9.94
CA GLY A 117 -7.19 -3.41 -9.53
C GLY A 117 -6.31 -3.79 -10.69
N GLU A 118 -5.02 -3.95 -10.43
CA GLU A 118 -4.05 -4.35 -11.44
C GLU A 118 -3.13 -5.42 -10.86
N PHE A 119 -2.88 -6.44 -11.65
CA PHE A 119 -1.84 -7.43 -11.41
C PHE A 119 -0.71 -7.18 -12.37
N ILE A 120 0.50 -7.16 -11.83
CA ILE A 120 1.74 -6.92 -12.57
C ILE A 120 2.16 -8.26 -13.18
N PRO A 121 2.48 -8.31 -14.48
CA PRO A 121 2.99 -9.51 -15.12
C PRO A 121 4.27 -10.03 -14.45
N LEU A 122 4.52 -11.33 -14.62
CA LEU A 122 5.75 -11.95 -14.12
C LEU A 122 6.98 -11.33 -14.78
N GLY A 123 7.92 -10.83 -13.98
CA GLY A 123 9.16 -10.20 -14.44
C GLY A 123 9.17 -8.67 -14.35
N ASP A 124 8.00 -8.04 -14.29
CA ASP A 124 7.86 -6.57 -14.17
C ASP A 124 7.53 -6.11 -12.75
N GLU A 125 7.66 -7.02 -11.77
CA GLU A 125 7.28 -6.73 -10.39
C GLU A 125 8.12 -5.63 -9.75
N VAL A 126 7.47 -4.88 -8.85
CA VAL A 126 8.18 -3.89 -8.06
C VAL A 126 8.94 -4.59 -6.93
N ILE A 127 10.26 -4.57 -7.05
CA ILE A 127 11.13 -5.15 -6.03
C ILE A 127 11.33 -4.16 -4.89
N VAL A 128 11.13 -4.65 -3.66
CA VAL A 128 11.42 -3.92 -2.42
C VAL A 128 12.50 -4.68 -1.65
N ALA A 129 13.64 -4.03 -1.48
CA ALA A 129 14.77 -4.56 -0.73
C ALA A 129 14.47 -4.60 0.78
N PRO A 130 15.22 -5.41 1.56
CA PRO A 130 15.20 -5.33 3.02
C PRO A 130 15.47 -3.90 3.50
N GLY A 131 14.71 -3.46 4.50
CA GLY A 131 14.68 -2.08 4.99
C GLY A 131 13.85 -1.11 4.14
N GLY A 132 13.28 -1.58 3.02
CA GLY A 132 12.50 -0.74 2.11
C GLY A 132 11.00 -0.68 2.43
N TRP A 133 10.36 0.36 1.89
CA TRP A 133 8.93 0.61 2.03
C TRP A 133 8.26 0.83 0.68
N LEU A 134 7.07 0.26 0.51
CA LEU A 134 6.17 0.59 -0.59
C LEU A 134 4.79 0.91 -0.01
N ALA A 135 4.15 1.95 -0.54
CA ALA A 135 2.86 2.40 -0.07
C ALA A 135 1.88 2.74 -1.19
N VAL A 136 0.60 2.64 -0.83
CA VAL A 136 -0.51 3.30 -1.52
C VAL A 136 -0.73 4.67 -0.88
N VAL A 137 -0.55 5.72 -1.66
CA VAL A 137 -0.74 7.11 -1.23
C VAL A 137 -1.89 7.72 -2.02
N VAL A 138 -2.74 8.47 -1.34
CA VAL A 138 -3.89 9.14 -1.94
C VAL A 138 -3.86 10.65 -1.67
N VAL A 139 -4.23 11.42 -2.68
CA VAL A 139 -4.53 12.85 -2.59
C VAL A 139 -5.92 13.07 -3.19
N ALA A 140 -6.84 13.64 -2.42
CA ALA A 140 -8.22 13.87 -2.85
C ALA A 140 -8.57 15.36 -2.74
N ALA A 141 -9.50 15.86 -3.56
CA ALA A 141 -9.96 17.26 -3.46
C ALA A 141 -10.83 17.52 -2.21
N ALA A 142 -11.44 16.46 -1.68
CA ALA A 142 -12.19 16.42 -0.44
C ALA A 142 -12.00 15.04 0.19
N THR A 143 -12.23 14.92 1.50
CA THR A 143 -12.12 13.63 2.19
C THR A 143 -13.08 12.62 1.57
N VAL A 144 -12.52 11.49 1.17
CA VAL A 144 -13.24 10.27 0.77
C VAL A 144 -12.60 9.07 1.45
N ASP A 145 -13.42 8.09 1.82
CA ASP A 145 -12.90 6.85 2.39
C ASP A 145 -12.31 5.95 1.29
N VAL A 146 -11.17 5.36 1.62
CA VAL A 146 -10.35 4.57 0.70
C VAL A 146 -10.17 3.17 1.26
N THR A 147 -10.37 2.19 0.40
CA THR A 147 -9.94 0.81 0.64
C THR A 147 -8.75 0.54 -0.28
N ALA A 148 -7.64 0.04 0.25
CA ALA A 148 -6.46 -0.34 -0.52
C ALA A 148 -5.99 -1.73 -0.14
N GLN A 149 -5.53 -2.49 -1.12
CA GLN A 149 -4.97 -3.83 -0.93
C GLN A 149 -3.71 -4.00 -1.76
N LEU A 150 -2.69 -4.62 -1.17
CA LEU A 150 -1.44 -4.94 -1.85
C LEU A 150 -1.21 -6.45 -1.84
N TYR A 151 -0.54 -6.93 -2.88
CA TYR A 151 -0.19 -8.33 -3.07
C TYR A 151 1.30 -8.47 -3.36
N TRP A 152 1.95 -9.37 -2.65
CA TRP A 152 3.38 -9.58 -2.79
C TRP A 152 3.78 -11.02 -2.56
N ARG A 153 4.96 -11.37 -3.08
CA ARG A 153 5.60 -12.66 -2.87
C ARG A 153 7.01 -12.48 -2.34
N GLU A 154 7.47 -13.48 -1.62
CA GLU A 154 8.87 -13.59 -1.19
C GLU A 154 9.74 -14.19 -2.29
N GLY A 155 10.98 -13.72 -2.37
CA GLY A 155 12.03 -14.27 -3.21
C GLY A 155 11.98 -13.71 -4.63
N HIS A 156 12.92 -12.82 -4.94
CA HIS A 156 13.25 -12.40 -6.30
C HIS A 156 14.75 -12.14 -6.41
#